data_AF-A0A2I0LG22-F1
#
_entry.id   AF-A0A2I0LG22-F1
#
_cell.length_a   1.000
_cell.length_b   1.000
_cell.length_c   1.000
_cell.angle_alpha   90.00
_cell.angle_beta   90.00
_cell.angle_gamma   90.00
#
_symmetry.space_group_name_H-M   'P 1'
#
loop_
_entity.id
_entity.type
_entity.pdbx_description
1 polymer ?
#
loop_
_entity_poly.entity_id
_entity_poly.type
_entity_poly.pdbx_seq_one_letter_code
_entity_poly.pdbx_strand_id
1 'polypeptide(L)'
;MGTVFSHLATTLPDGATGDDTVLALLSVFWPILEKLLRSPHMENGHLASAACRALSQAIQSSGQHFITLLPGILDCLSSNFVAFQSRECFIKTASIVIEEFGQREEYGPLFVTTFERFTHAASVMSLSSSYICDQEPDLVEAYMNFASTYVRGTRRDVLAASGSPLEVSFQKAAICCTAMHRGAALAALSYLSCFLEVGLSSLLETMGSAAEGSFNATVIRVASHSGEGLLSNLVYSLLGVSAMSRVQGLPAEYLKPGEAESLVPLWLKALAAAAPEYVESSQKSTGESTTVWAHMQGKGGRMLKRLVREFADSHRNIPNLT
;
A
#
# COMPACT_ATOMS: atom_id res chain seq x y z
N MET A 1 4.81 -16.97 -24.24
CA MET A 1 4.04 -17.48 -23.10
C MET A 1 2.82 -16.61 -22.84
N GLY A 2 2.97 -15.39 -22.29
CA GLY A 2 1.85 -14.46 -22.04
C GLY A 2 0.89 -14.29 -23.23
N THR A 3 1.42 -13.96 -24.41
CA THR A 3 0.63 -13.85 -25.65
C THR A 3 -0.11 -15.13 -26.06
N VAL A 4 0.50 -16.30 -25.80
CA VAL A 4 -0.12 -17.59 -26.14
C VAL A 4 -1.33 -17.84 -25.23
N PHE A 5 -1.15 -17.65 -23.92
CA PHE A 5 -2.24 -17.80 -22.95
C PHE A 5 -3.34 -16.74 -23.14
N SER A 6 -3.00 -15.50 -23.50
CA SER A 6 -4.01 -14.47 -23.76
C SER A 6 -4.88 -14.81 -24.97
N HIS A 7 -4.31 -15.38 -26.04
CA HIS A 7 -5.09 -15.82 -27.18
C HIS A 7 -5.99 -17.01 -26.82
N LEU A 8 -5.48 -17.99 -26.07
CA LEU A 8 -6.26 -19.15 -25.63
C LEU A 8 -7.46 -18.75 -24.77
N ALA A 9 -7.29 -17.74 -23.89
CA ALA A 9 -8.38 -17.21 -23.08
C ALA A 9 -9.48 -16.52 -23.90
N THR A 10 -9.12 -15.87 -25.02
CA THR A 10 -10.09 -15.16 -25.88
C THR A 10 -10.87 -16.06 -26.84
N THR A 11 -10.38 -17.27 -27.13
CA THR A 11 -10.89 -18.09 -28.24
C THR A 11 -11.86 -19.19 -27.85
N LEU A 12 -12.09 -19.49 -26.56
CA LEU A 12 -12.91 -20.64 -26.17
C LEU A 12 -14.18 -20.23 -25.40
N PRO A 13 -15.37 -20.33 -26.04
CA PRO A 13 -16.62 -20.47 -25.32
C PRO A 13 -16.77 -21.94 -24.90
N ASP A 14 -16.67 -22.19 -23.60
CA ASP A 14 -17.19 -23.36 -22.88
C ASP A 14 -16.70 -24.75 -23.35
N GLY A 15 -15.71 -25.33 -22.66
CA GLY A 15 -15.34 -26.74 -22.87
C GLY A 15 -14.09 -27.23 -22.11
N ALA A 16 -14.21 -28.43 -21.53
CA ALA A 16 -13.16 -29.16 -20.80
C ALA A 16 -11.87 -29.42 -21.60
N THR A 17 -11.90 -29.32 -22.93
CA THR A 17 -10.74 -29.49 -23.81
C THR A 17 -9.79 -28.27 -23.82
N GLY A 18 -10.28 -27.10 -23.43
CA GLY A 18 -9.47 -25.89 -23.27
C GLY A 18 -8.50 -25.98 -22.09
N ASP A 19 -9.00 -26.48 -20.97
CA ASP A 19 -8.24 -26.62 -19.71
C ASP A 19 -7.09 -27.62 -19.87
N ASP A 20 -7.33 -28.76 -20.54
CA ASP A 20 -6.27 -29.75 -20.84
C ASP A 20 -5.15 -29.16 -21.71
N THR A 21 -5.49 -28.27 -22.66
CA THR A 21 -4.50 -27.61 -23.52
C THR A 21 -3.68 -26.57 -22.76
N VAL A 22 -4.33 -25.78 -21.90
CA VAL A 22 -3.67 -24.80 -21.02
C VAL A 22 -2.72 -25.52 -20.05
N LEU A 23 -3.16 -26.61 -19.43
CA LEU A 23 -2.34 -27.43 -18.53
C LEU A 23 -1.16 -28.09 -19.26
N ALA A 24 -1.37 -28.62 -20.46
CA ALA A 24 -0.29 -29.19 -21.26
C ALA A 24 0.76 -28.13 -21.61
N LEU A 25 0.35 -26.92 -22.01
CA LEU A 25 1.29 -25.83 -22.28
C LEU A 25 2.00 -25.35 -21.02
N LEU A 26 1.31 -25.26 -19.89
CA LEU A 26 1.94 -24.94 -18.60
C LEU A 26 3.00 -25.96 -18.21
N SER A 27 2.74 -27.25 -18.43
CA SER A 27 3.70 -28.33 -18.13
C SER A 27 5.01 -28.19 -18.92
N VAL A 28 4.98 -27.57 -20.11
CA VAL A 28 6.14 -27.33 -20.96
C VAL A 28 6.81 -25.98 -20.65
N PHE A 29 6.02 -24.91 -20.52
CA PHE A 29 6.56 -23.56 -20.35
C PHE A 29 7.08 -23.31 -18.92
N TRP A 30 6.42 -23.85 -17.90
CA TRP A 30 6.78 -23.59 -16.51
C TRP A 30 8.21 -24.04 -16.18
N PRO A 31 8.66 -25.28 -16.49
CA PRO A 31 10.03 -25.70 -16.16
C PRO A 31 11.11 -24.82 -16.81
N ILE A 32 10.86 -24.33 -18.03
CA ILE A 32 11.77 -23.42 -18.73
C ILE A 32 11.84 -22.08 -17.99
N LEU A 33 10.68 -21.54 -17.61
CA LEU A 33 10.58 -20.27 -16.90
C LEU A 33 11.15 -20.37 -15.48
N GLU A 34 10.86 -21.45 -14.75
CA GLU A 34 11.40 -21.70 -13.41
C GLU A 34 12.93 -21.80 -13.45
N LYS A 35 13.48 -22.53 -14.43
CA LYS A 35 14.93 -22.60 -14.62
C LYS A 35 15.53 -21.24 -14.96
N LEU A 36 14.84 -20.43 -15.77
CA LEU A 36 15.26 -19.06 -16.08
C LEU A 36 15.24 -18.18 -14.84
N LEU A 37 14.16 -18.21 -14.05
CA LEU A 37 13.99 -17.42 -12.84
C LEU A 37 14.99 -17.82 -11.75
N ARG A 38 15.43 -19.08 -11.69
CA ARG A 38 16.48 -19.52 -10.77
C ARG A 38 17.91 -19.30 -11.29
N SER A 39 18.07 -18.83 -12.52
CA SER A 39 19.37 -18.65 -13.14
C SER A 39 20.01 -17.30 -12.78
N PRO A 40 21.35 -17.19 -12.84
CA PRO A 40 22.04 -15.91 -12.66
C PRO A 40 21.72 -14.89 -13.75
N HIS A 41 21.12 -15.31 -14.88
CA HIS A 41 20.70 -14.39 -15.95
C HIS A 41 19.61 -13.41 -15.50
N MET A 42 18.95 -13.68 -14.37
CA MET A 42 18.02 -12.73 -13.74
C MET A 42 18.71 -11.46 -13.21
N GLU A 43 20.05 -11.40 -13.22
CA GLU A 43 20.80 -10.16 -13.06
C GLU A 43 20.62 -9.20 -14.25
N ASN A 44 20.13 -9.63 -15.41
CA ASN A 44 19.75 -8.67 -16.46
C ASN A 44 18.34 -8.10 -16.21
N GLY A 45 18.24 -6.80 -15.94
CA GLY A 45 16.97 -6.13 -15.61
C GLY A 45 15.93 -6.20 -16.73
N HIS A 46 16.35 -6.13 -17.99
CA HIS A 46 15.44 -6.28 -19.13
C HIS A 46 14.90 -7.69 -19.24
N LEU A 47 15.74 -8.70 -19.00
CA LEU A 47 15.34 -10.09 -19.03
C LEU A 47 14.38 -10.42 -17.87
N ALA A 48 14.70 -9.97 -16.66
CA ALA A 48 13.84 -10.11 -15.50
C ALA A 48 12.47 -9.46 -15.73
N SER A 49 12.44 -8.22 -16.22
CA SER A 49 11.19 -7.51 -16.56
C SER A 49 10.38 -8.23 -17.64
N ALA A 50 11.04 -8.75 -18.69
CA ALA A 50 10.36 -9.52 -19.73
C ALA A 50 9.78 -10.85 -19.22
N ALA A 51 10.53 -11.57 -18.38
CA ALA A 51 10.10 -12.82 -17.76
C ALA A 51 8.91 -12.57 -16.82
N CYS A 52 9.01 -11.59 -15.93
CA CYS A 52 7.95 -11.14 -15.03
C CYS A 52 6.69 -10.73 -15.81
N ARG A 53 6.82 -9.92 -16.87
CA ARG A 53 5.69 -9.51 -17.71
C ARG A 53 5.03 -10.70 -18.40
N ALA A 54 5.82 -11.63 -18.94
CA ALA A 54 5.29 -12.83 -19.58
C ALA A 54 4.54 -13.73 -18.59
N LEU A 55 5.03 -13.84 -17.35
CA LEU A 55 4.39 -14.58 -16.26
C LEU A 55 3.10 -13.91 -15.80
N SER A 56 3.14 -12.59 -15.55
CA SER A 56 1.97 -11.78 -15.21
C SER A 56 0.83 -11.94 -16.20
N GLN A 57 1.12 -11.82 -17.51
CA GLN A 57 0.12 -12.01 -18.55
C GLN A 57 -0.44 -13.43 -18.57
N ALA A 58 0.40 -14.45 -18.35
CA ALA A 58 -0.05 -15.83 -18.32
C ALA A 58 -0.97 -16.11 -17.12
N ILE A 59 -0.62 -15.59 -15.94
CA ILE A 59 -1.44 -15.70 -14.73
C ILE A 59 -2.81 -15.05 -14.94
N GLN A 60 -2.84 -13.80 -15.41
CA GLN A 60 -4.10 -13.08 -15.65
C GLN A 60 -4.98 -13.75 -16.72
N SER A 61 -4.36 -14.43 -17.70
CA SER A 61 -5.11 -15.08 -18.78
C SER A 61 -5.66 -16.46 -18.39
N SER A 62 -4.95 -17.20 -17.53
CA SER A 62 -5.27 -18.60 -17.25
C SER A 62 -5.73 -18.85 -15.81
N GLY A 63 -5.62 -17.87 -14.92
CA GLY A 63 -6.16 -17.87 -13.57
C GLY A 63 -5.91 -19.20 -12.83
N GLN A 64 -7.00 -19.91 -12.52
CA GLN A 64 -7.02 -21.12 -11.69
C GLN A 64 -6.03 -22.22 -12.10
N HIS A 65 -5.62 -22.29 -13.36
CA HIS A 65 -4.65 -23.26 -13.84
C HIS A 65 -3.24 -23.10 -13.24
N PHE A 66 -2.93 -21.94 -12.67
CA PHE A 66 -1.65 -21.66 -12.03
C PHE A 66 -1.59 -22.05 -10.54
N ILE A 67 -2.70 -22.51 -9.94
CA ILE A 67 -2.79 -22.77 -8.50
C ILE A 67 -1.65 -23.67 -7.99
N THR A 68 -1.38 -24.78 -8.68
CA THR A 68 -0.36 -25.75 -8.26
C THR A 68 1.07 -25.22 -8.39
N LEU A 69 1.28 -24.16 -9.18
CA LEU A 69 2.57 -23.53 -9.44
C LEU A 69 2.84 -22.35 -8.51
N LEU A 70 1.85 -21.88 -7.75
CA LEU A 70 1.97 -20.70 -6.87
C LEU A 70 3.14 -20.78 -5.89
N PRO A 71 3.41 -21.91 -5.20
CA PRO A 71 4.56 -22.00 -4.31
C PRO A 71 5.88 -21.77 -5.04
N GLY A 72 6.06 -22.38 -6.21
CA GLY A 72 7.26 -22.21 -7.03
C GLY A 72 7.41 -20.79 -7.58
N ILE A 73 6.30 -20.17 -7.99
CA ILE A 73 6.28 -18.78 -8.47
C ILE A 73 6.70 -17.81 -7.36
N LEU A 74 6.01 -17.84 -6.22
CA LEU A 74 6.24 -16.89 -5.14
C LEU A 74 7.62 -17.10 -4.48
N ASP A 75 8.09 -18.34 -4.40
CA ASP A 75 9.45 -18.62 -3.93
C ASP A 75 10.51 -18.04 -4.88
N CYS A 76 10.33 -18.20 -6.19
CA CYS A 76 11.23 -17.60 -7.19
C CYS A 76 11.21 -16.07 -7.12
N LEU A 77 10.02 -15.44 -7.09
CA LEU A 77 9.89 -13.98 -7.06
C LEU A 77 10.50 -13.38 -5.80
N SER A 78 10.19 -13.95 -4.62
CA SER A 78 10.72 -13.47 -3.34
C SER A 78 12.23 -13.65 -3.23
N SER A 79 12.75 -14.82 -3.64
CA SER A 79 14.20 -15.09 -3.62
C SER A 79 14.96 -14.18 -4.59
N ASN A 80 14.44 -13.96 -5.79
CA ASN A 80 15.05 -13.05 -6.76
C ASN A 80 15.03 -11.60 -6.29
N PHE A 81 13.96 -11.15 -5.63
CA PHE A 81 13.93 -9.79 -5.09
C PHE A 81 14.97 -9.58 -3.99
N VAL A 82 15.16 -10.58 -3.12
CA VAL A 82 16.21 -10.55 -2.09
C VAL A 82 17.61 -10.59 -2.70
N ALA A 83 17.82 -11.36 -3.77
CA ALA A 83 19.12 -11.46 -4.44
C ALA A 83 19.44 -10.21 -5.29
N PHE A 84 18.46 -9.72 -6.03
CA PHE A 84 18.56 -8.63 -7.00
C PHE A 84 17.75 -7.44 -6.52
N GLN A 85 18.25 -6.83 -5.45
CA GLN A 85 17.69 -5.67 -4.75
C GLN A 85 17.23 -4.56 -5.71
N SER A 86 16.18 -3.82 -5.33
CA SER A 86 15.56 -2.73 -6.11
C SER A 86 14.86 -3.12 -7.41
N ARG A 87 14.76 -4.40 -7.77
CA ARG A 87 14.00 -4.83 -8.96
C ARG A 87 12.52 -5.00 -8.66
N GLU A 88 11.78 -3.93 -8.89
CA GLU A 88 10.33 -3.87 -8.73
C GLU A 88 9.53 -4.91 -9.52
N CYS A 89 10.05 -5.45 -10.63
CA CYS A 89 9.28 -6.35 -11.49
C CYS A 89 8.83 -7.62 -10.75
N PHE A 90 9.63 -8.09 -9.79
CA PHE A 90 9.27 -9.25 -8.98
C PHE A 90 8.09 -8.95 -8.05
N ILE A 91 8.10 -7.79 -7.38
CA ILE A 91 6.99 -7.33 -6.54
C ILE A 91 5.75 -7.08 -7.38
N LYS A 92 5.87 -6.40 -8.52
CA LYS A 92 4.74 -6.12 -9.43
C LYS A 92 4.07 -7.41 -9.90
N THR A 93 4.84 -8.45 -10.23
CA THR A 93 4.28 -9.77 -10.58
C THR A 93 3.64 -10.46 -9.38
N ALA A 94 4.23 -10.34 -8.18
CA ALA A 94 3.63 -10.89 -6.97
C ALA A 94 2.29 -10.20 -6.62
N SER A 95 2.13 -8.90 -6.87
CA SER A 95 0.84 -8.21 -6.73
C SER A 95 -0.26 -8.88 -7.53
N ILE A 96 0.03 -9.25 -8.78
CA ILE A 96 -0.92 -9.93 -9.66
C ILE A 96 -1.29 -11.32 -9.11
N VAL A 97 -0.31 -12.04 -8.55
CA VAL A 97 -0.59 -13.32 -7.87
C VAL A 97 -1.54 -13.12 -6.69
N ILE A 98 -1.32 -12.08 -5.88
CA ILE A 98 -2.17 -11.80 -4.72
C ILE A 98 -3.57 -11.32 -5.16
N GLU A 99 -3.67 -10.54 -6.23
CA GLU A 99 -4.94 -10.09 -6.79
C GLU A 99 -5.80 -11.27 -7.29
N GLU A 100 -5.19 -12.24 -7.96
CA GLU A 100 -5.90 -13.40 -8.52
C GLU A 100 -6.20 -14.50 -7.48
N PHE A 101 -5.31 -14.72 -6.52
CA PHE A 101 -5.37 -15.88 -5.61
C PHE A 101 -5.41 -15.56 -4.13
N GLY A 102 -5.33 -14.28 -3.71
CA GLY A 102 -5.21 -13.89 -2.31
C GLY A 102 -6.37 -14.35 -1.41
N GLN A 103 -7.54 -14.64 -2.00
CA GLN A 103 -8.71 -15.16 -1.27
C GLN A 103 -8.68 -16.69 -1.06
N ARG A 104 -7.67 -17.40 -1.58
CA ARG A 104 -7.55 -18.85 -1.43
C ARG A 104 -6.98 -19.22 -0.05
N GLU A 105 -7.76 -19.98 0.71
CA GLU A 105 -7.43 -20.37 2.09
C GLU A 105 -6.16 -21.23 2.19
N GLU A 106 -5.99 -22.17 1.26
CA GLU A 106 -4.88 -23.14 1.25
C GLU A 106 -3.49 -22.49 1.18
N TYR A 107 -3.39 -21.28 0.61
CA TYR A 107 -2.14 -20.58 0.37
C TYR A 107 -1.89 -19.43 1.35
N GLY A 108 -2.74 -19.26 2.37
CA GLY A 108 -2.58 -18.22 3.38
C GLY A 108 -1.16 -18.11 3.96
N PRO A 109 -0.56 -19.19 4.50
CA PRO A 109 0.81 -19.16 5.04
C PRO A 109 1.88 -18.79 4.00
N LEU A 110 1.68 -19.17 2.73
CA LEU A 110 2.59 -18.82 1.63
C LEU A 110 2.54 -17.31 1.36
N PHE A 111 1.37 -16.69 1.38
CA PHE A 111 1.21 -15.25 1.21
C PHE A 111 1.85 -14.48 2.36
N VAL A 112 1.67 -14.92 3.61
CA VAL A 112 2.35 -14.32 4.78
C VAL A 112 3.86 -14.37 4.61
N THR A 113 4.42 -15.55 4.31
CA THR A 113 5.87 -15.73 4.12
C THR A 113 6.40 -14.87 2.98
N THR A 114 5.64 -14.74 1.89
CA THR A 114 6.02 -13.91 0.74
C THR A 114 6.05 -12.43 1.11
N PHE A 115 5.01 -11.95 1.82
CA PHE A 115 4.92 -10.58 2.29
C PHE A 115 6.05 -10.25 3.26
N GLU A 116 6.36 -11.15 4.20
CA GLU A 116 7.51 -11.03 5.11
C GLU A 116 8.83 -10.90 4.34
N ARG A 117 9.09 -11.79 3.37
CA ARG A 117 10.33 -11.75 2.57
C ARG A 117 10.50 -10.44 1.81
N PHE A 118 9.43 -9.91 1.21
CA PHE A 118 9.50 -8.61 0.53
C PHE A 118 9.69 -7.45 1.52
N THR A 119 8.95 -7.46 2.63
CA THR A 119 8.99 -6.40 3.65
C THR A 119 10.36 -6.29 4.31
N HIS A 120 10.99 -7.45 4.60
CA HIS A 120 12.29 -7.52 5.27
C HIS A 120 13.49 -7.55 4.31
N ALA A 121 13.26 -7.45 3.00
CA ALA A 121 14.35 -7.30 2.04
C ALA A 121 15.13 -6.00 2.32
N ALA A 122 16.46 -6.04 2.11
CA ALA A 122 17.34 -4.92 2.42
C ALA A 122 16.91 -3.62 1.73
N SER A 123 16.44 -3.68 0.48
CA SER A 123 15.99 -2.52 -0.32
C SER A 123 14.73 -1.85 0.25
N VAL A 124 13.82 -2.63 0.84
CA VAL A 124 12.62 -2.09 1.50
C VAL A 124 12.98 -1.58 2.90
N MET A 125 13.79 -2.34 3.63
CA MET A 125 14.25 -1.95 4.97
C MET A 125 15.11 -0.68 4.94
N SER A 126 15.85 -0.43 3.87
CA SER A 126 16.64 0.79 3.67
C SER A 126 15.81 2.05 3.43
N LEU A 127 14.50 1.95 3.14
CA LEU A 127 13.59 3.10 3.01
C LEU A 127 13.35 3.74 4.39
N SER A 128 14.36 4.41 4.94
CA SER A 128 14.33 4.98 6.30
C SER A 128 14.15 6.49 6.33
N SER A 129 14.21 7.15 5.17
CA SER A 129 14.02 8.59 5.04
C SER A 129 13.45 8.97 3.68
N SER A 130 12.80 10.14 3.62
CA SER A 130 12.31 10.76 2.38
C SER A 130 13.37 10.77 1.27
N TYR A 131 14.61 11.14 1.62
CA TYR A 131 15.73 11.19 0.67
C TYR A 131 15.98 9.85 -0.01
N ILE A 132 15.97 8.74 0.74
CA ILE A 132 16.21 7.41 0.16
C ILE A 132 15.02 7.01 -0.72
N CYS A 133 13.80 7.36 -0.31
CA CYS A 133 12.61 7.14 -1.12
C CYS A 133 12.66 7.89 -2.46
N ASP A 134 13.24 9.08 -2.49
CA ASP A 134 13.43 9.87 -3.71
C ASP A 134 14.53 9.31 -4.64
N GLN A 135 15.47 8.52 -4.13
CA GLN A 135 16.48 7.83 -4.95
C GLN A 135 15.92 6.59 -5.66
N GLU A 136 14.91 5.95 -5.07
CA GLU A 136 14.34 4.69 -5.56
C GLU A 136 12.79 4.78 -5.67
N PRO A 137 12.25 5.75 -6.44
CA PRO A 137 10.82 6.02 -6.45
C PRO A 137 10.00 4.86 -7.03
N ASP A 138 10.51 4.17 -8.04
CA ASP A 138 9.79 3.08 -8.70
C ASP A 138 9.67 1.85 -7.77
N LEU A 139 10.68 1.59 -6.95
CA LEU A 139 10.64 0.58 -5.89
C LEU A 139 9.59 0.92 -4.83
N VAL A 140 9.57 2.18 -4.38
CA VAL A 140 8.57 2.65 -3.40
C VAL A 140 7.16 2.46 -3.97
N GLU A 141 6.92 2.90 -5.20
CA GLU A 141 5.63 2.73 -5.86
C GLU A 141 5.23 1.26 -5.96
N ALA A 142 6.14 0.40 -6.42
CA ALA A 142 5.87 -1.02 -6.55
C ALA A 142 5.52 -1.69 -5.21
N TYR A 143 6.30 -1.41 -4.16
CA TYR A 143 6.08 -1.98 -2.84
C TYR A 143 4.78 -1.48 -2.19
N MET A 144 4.48 -0.17 -2.26
CA MET A 144 3.26 0.38 -1.68
C MET A 144 2.00 -0.09 -2.42
N ASN A 145 2.09 -0.23 -3.74
CA ASN A 145 1.01 -0.83 -4.53
C ASN A 145 0.81 -2.31 -4.17
N PHE A 146 1.89 -3.08 -4.02
CA PHE A 146 1.82 -4.47 -3.57
C PHE A 146 1.20 -4.60 -2.17
N ALA A 147 1.63 -3.79 -1.21
CA ALA A 147 1.07 -3.79 0.15
C ALA A 147 -0.43 -3.42 0.14
N SER A 148 -0.84 -2.48 -0.73
CA SER A 148 -2.26 -2.16 -0.94
C SER A 148 -3.04 -3.34 -1.50
N THR A 149 -2.53 -3.99 -2.55
CA THR A 149 -3.15 -5.19 -3.13
C THR A 149 -3.20 -6.33 -2.12
N TYR A 150 -2.18 -6.49 -1.28
CA TYR A 150 -2.15 -7.48 -0.22
C TYR A 150 -3.26 -7.26 0.81
N VAL A 151 -3.40 -6.02 1.29
CA VAL A 151 -4.43 -5.68 2.29
C VAL A 151 -5.85 -5.84 1.75
N ARG A 152 -6.11 -5.51 0.48
CA ARG A 152 -7.45 -5.68 -0.12
C ARG A 152 -7.71 -7.10 -0.62
N GLY A 153 -6.66 -7.77 -1.09
CA GLY A 153 -6.75 -9.00 -1.86
C GLY A 153 -6.64 -10.28 -1.03
N THR A 154 -6.19 -10.20 0.22
CA THR A 154 -6.07 -11.37 1.10
C THR A 154 -7.18 -11.47 2.15
N ARG A 155 -7.38 -12.67 2.68
CA ARG A 155 -8.38 -12.92 3.74
C ARG A 155 -7.94 -12.34 5.09
N ARG A 156 -8.92 -12.10 5.98
CA ARG A 156 -8.69 -11.50 7.30
C ARG A 156 -7.79 -12.33 8.21
N ASP A 157 -7.85 -13.65 8.14
CA ASP A 157 -6.97 -14.57 8.86
C ASP A 157 -5.51 -14.44 8.41
N VAL A 158 -5.28 -14.32 7.10
CA VAL A 158 -3.95 -14.05 6.53
C VAL A 158 -3.42 -12.69 6.96
N LEU A 159 -4.25 -11.66 6.94
CA LEU A 159 -3.88 -10.33 7.43
C LEU A 159 -3.57 -10.32 8.93
N ALA A 160 -4.32 -11.06 9.73
CA ALA A 160 -4.08 -11.18 11.16
C ALA A 160 -2.74 -11.89 11.46
N ALA A 161 -2.38 -12.90 10.67
CA ALA A 161 -1.08 -13.56 10.75
C ALA A 161 0.09 -12.67 10.27
N SER A 162 -0.20 -11.65 9.45
CA SER A 162 0.80 -10.74 8.86
C SER A 162 1.12 -9.53 9.74
N GLY A 163 0.91 -9.59 11.06
CA GLY A 163 0.96 -8.40 11.92
C GLY A 163 2.30 -7.66 11.92
N SER A 164 3.42 -8.38 12.05
CA SER A 164 4.76 -7.76 12.03
C SER A 164 5.12 -7.10 10.69
N PRO A 165 4.98 -7.78 9.52
CA PRO A 165 5.27 -7.13 8.25
C PRO A 165 4.27 -6.02 7.92
N LEU A 166 3.00 -6.11 8.36
CA LEU A 166 2.04 -5.01 8.20
C LEU A 166 2.48 -3.76 8.98
N GLU A 167 2.97 -3.93 10.22
CA GLU A 167 3.49 -2.82 11.01
C GLU A 167 4.69 -2.15 10.32
N VAL A 168 5.67 -2.93 9.89
CA VAL A 168 6.85 -2.41 9.19
C VAL A 168 6.44 -1.70 7.90
N SER A 169 5.60 -2.34 7.07
CA SER A 169 5.12 -1.74 5.82
C SER A 169 4.39 -0.41 6.06
N PHE A 170 3.59 -0.31 7.12
CA PHE A 170 2.86 0.90 7.49
C PHE A 170 3.81 2.03 7.91
N GLN A 171 4.84 1.71 8.70
CA GLN A 171 5.90 2.67 9.04
C GLN A 171 6.68 3.14 7.81
N LYS A 172 7.02 2.22 6.89
CA LYS A 172 7.65 2.57 5.61
C LYS A 172 6.78 3.49 4.78
N ALA A 173 5.47 3.24 4.72
CA ALA A 173 4.52 4.09 4.02
C ALA A 173 4.43 5.49 4.63
N ALA A 174 4.41 5.59 5.97
CA ALA A 174 4.47 6.87 6.66
C ALA A 174 5.74 7.65 6.32
N ILE A 175 6.89 7.00 6.17
CA ILE A 175 8.12 7.68 5.72
C ILE A 175 7.99 8.09 4.24
N CYS A 176 7.56 7.17 3.38
CA CYS A 176 7.50 7.38 1.93
C CYS A 176 6.48 8.44 1.50
N CYS A 177 5.43 8.71 2.28
CA CYS A 177 4.48 9.79 1.96
C CYS A 177 5.12 11.18 2.05
N THR A 178 6.31 11.29 2.67
CA THR A 178 7.10 12.52 2.74
C THR A 178 8.10 12.66 1.59
N ALA A 179 8.14 11.72 0.64
CA ALA A 179 8.99 11.82 -0.56
C ALA A 179 8.58 13.00 -1.44
N MET A 180 9.54 13.62 -2.12
CA MET A 180 9.27 14.65 -3.12
C MET A 180 8.78 14.05 -4.45
N HIS A 181 9.11 12.78 -4.72
CA HIS A 181 8.60 12.07 -5.89
C HIS A 181 7.09 11.84 -5.78
N ARG A 182 6.33 12.48 -6.69
CA ARG A 182 4.86 12.47 -6.67
C ARG A 182 4.27 11.06 -6.65
N GLY A 183 4.75 10.16 -7.51
CA GLY A 183 4.20 8.82 -7.61
C GLY A 183 4.45 8.00 -6.34
N ALA A 184 5.66 8.08 -5.79
CA ALA A 184 6.05 7.38 -4.56
C ALA A 184 5.23 7.85 -3.35
N ALA A 185 5.07 9.18 -3.19
CA ALA A 185 4.27 9.76 -2.14
C ALA A 185 2.78 9.38 -2.28
N LEU A 186 2.22 9.44 -3.49
CA LEU A 186 0.82 9.06 -3.74
C LEU A 186 0.57 7.57 -3.50
N ALA A 187 1.49 6.69 -3.91
CA ALA A 187 1.38 5.25 -3.66
C ALA A 187 1.41 4.95 -2.15
N ALA A 188 2.30 5.62 -1.40
CA ALA A 188 2.35 5.51 0.05
C ALA A 188 1.07 6.00 0.73
N LEU A 189 0.54 7.16 0.34
CA LEU A 189 -0.73 7.68 0.85
C LEU A 189 -1.91 6.77 0.50
N SER A 190 -1.93 6.22 -0.71
CA SER A 190 -2.96 5.27 -1.14
C SER A 190 -2.94 4.00 -0.29
N TYR A 191 -1.74 3.48 0.02
CA TYR A 191 -1.60 2.34 0.91
C TYR A 191 -2.07 2.64 2.33
N LEU A 192 -1.66 3.78 2.90
CA LEU A 192 -2.12 4.22 4.22
C LEU A 192 -3.64 4.33 4.30
N SER A 193 -4.28 4.96 3.30
CA SER A 193 -5.74 5.07 3.20
C SER A 193 -6.37 3.68 3.12
N CYS A 194 -5.87 2.83 2.23
CA CYS A 194 -6.33 1.47 2.05
C CYS A 194 -6.28 0.64 3.35
N PHE A 195 -5.17 0.69 4.08
CA PHE A 195 -5.03 -0.03 5.34
C PHE A 195 -6.05 0.43 6.38
N LEU A 196 -6.21 1.75 6.51
CA LEU A 196 -7.14 2.33 7.47
C LEU A 196 -8.60 2.06 7.09
N GLU A 197 -8.95 2.12 5.80
CA GLU A 197 -10.29 1.81 5.30
C GLU A 197 -10.66 0.35 5.57
N VAL A 198 -9.80 -0.60 5.16
CA VAL A 198 -10.04 -2.04 5.38
C VAL A 198 -10.09 -2.37 6.88
N GLY A 199 -9.20 -1.76 7.67
CA GLY A 199 -9.20 -1.90 9.12
C GLY A 199 -10.46 -1.35 9.78
N LEU A 200 -10.93 -0.17 9.37
CA LEU A 200 -12.14 0.45 9.88
C LEU A 200 -13.39 -0.37 9.52
N SER A 201 -13.50 -0.82 8.27
CA SER A 201 -14.59 -1.70 7.83
C SER A 201 -14.64 -2.99 8.67
N SER A 202 -13.48 -3.62 8.91
CA SER A 202 -13.39 -4.82 9.75
C SER A 202 -13.81 -4.54 11.20
N LEU A 203 -13.40 -3.42 11.78
CA LEU A 203 -13.80 -3.01 13.13
C LEU A 203 -15.31 -2.75 13.25
N LEU A 204 -15.91 -2.13 12.22
CA LEU A 204 -17.35 -1.84 12.18
C LEU A 204 -18.20 -3.10 12.03
N GLU A 205 -17.74 -4.08 11.25
CA GLU A 205 -18.45 -5.36 11.07
C GLU A 205 -18.40 -6.25 12.32
N THR A 206 -17.37 -6.12 13.15
CA THR A 206 -17.14 -6.97 14.32
C THR A 206 -17.56 -6.23 15.61
N MET A 207 -18.84 -5.92 15.77
CA MET A 207 -19.37 -5.37 17.03
C MET A 207 -19.40 -6.44 18.13
N GLY A 208 -18.28 -6.65 18.82
CA GLY A 208 -18.20 -7.49 20.03
C GLY A 208 -16.85 -8.20 20.16
N SER A 209 -16.04 -7.77 21.14
CA SER A 209 -14.72 -8.28 21.54
C SER A 209 -13.75 -8.60 20.38
N ALA A 210 -12.73 -7.76 20.20
CA ALA A 210 -11.57 -8.15 19.39
C ALA A 210 -10.92 -9.39 20.02
N ALA A 211 -11.14 -10.56 19.42
CA ALA A 211 -10.46 -11.78 19.83
C ALA A 211 -8.95 -11.57 19.65
N GLU A 212 -8.17 -12.04 20.63
CA GLU A 212 -6.71 -12.01 20.57
C GLU A 212 -6.25 -12.81 19.33
N GLY A 213 -5.43 -12.18 18.48
CA GLY A 213 -5.06 -12.74 17.17
C GLY A 213 -6.01 -12.43 16.01
N SER A 214 -7.03 -11.58 16.19
CA SER A 214 -7.85 -11.07 15.08
C SER A 214 -7.15 -10.00 14.25
N PHE A 215 -7.60 -9.80 13.01
CA PHE A 215 -7.13 -8.68 12.18
C PHE A 215 -7.41 -7.32 12.85
N ASN A 216 -8.53 -7.18 13.56
CA ASN A 216 -8.86 -5.99 14.34
C ASN A 216 -7.80 -5.69 15.41
N ALA A 217 -7.34 -6.70 16.15
CA ALA A 217 -6.26 -6.53 17.12
C ALA A 217 -4.95 -6.10 16.44
N THR A 218 -4.68 -6.61 15.24
CA THR A 218 -3.53 -6.22 14.43
C THR A 218 -3.62 -4.76 13.99
N VAL A 219 -4.76 -4.31 13.46
CA VAL A 219 -4.99 -2.92 13.06
C VAL A 219 -4.83 -1.97 14.24
N ILE A 220 -5.42 -2.29 15.40
CA ILE A 220 -5.29 -1.49 16.61
C ILE A 220 -3.83 -1.40 17.05
N ARG A 221 -3.09 -2.52 17.01
CA ARG A 221 -1.66 -2.55 17.35
C ARG A 221 -0.83 -1.68 16.40
N VAL A 222 -0.98 -1.85 15.09
CA VAL A 222 -0.24 -1.07 14.09
C VAL A 222 -0.54 0.42 14.26
N ALA A 223 -1.82 0.78 14.43
CA ALA A 223 -2.23 2.17 14.64
C ALA A 223 -1.70 2.75 15.96
N SER A 224 -1.65 1.97 17.06
CA SER A 224 -1.15 2.47 18.34
C SER A 224 0.37 2.65 18.37
N HIS A 225 1.12 1.75 17.72
CA HIS A 225 2.58 1.81 17.71
C HIS A 225 3.13 2.78 16.65
N SER A 226 2.44 2.93 15.52
CA SER A 226 2.92 3.73 14.39
C SER A 226 2.13 5.02 14.15
N GLY A 227 1.05 5.25 14.90
CA GLY A 227 0.12 6.36 14.69
C GLY A 227 0.73 7.74 14.93
N GLU A 228 1.58 7.90 15.94
CA GLU A 228 2.28 9.17 16.19
C GLU A 228 3.20 9.54 15.02
N GLY A 229 4.03 8.58 14.58
CA GLY A 229 4.91 8.75 13.42
C GLY A 229 4.13 9.02 12.14
N LEU A 230 3.00 8.33 11.94
CA LEU A 230 2.08 8.60 10.84
C LEU A 230 1.57 10.02 10.85
N LEU A 231 1.01 10.49 11.97
CA LEU A 231 0.45 11.84 12.06
C LEU A 231 1.54 12.90 11.86
N SER A 232 2.71 12.70 12.47
CA SER A 232 3.87 13.56 12.27
C SER A 232 4.27 13.62 10.79
N ASN A 233 4.40 12.49 10.12
CA ASN A 233 4.77 12.42 8.71
C ASN A 233 3.67 12.92 7.76
N LEU A 234 2.40 12.71 8.08
CA LEU A 234 1.29 13.25 7.30
C LEU A 234 1.25 14.78 7.41
N VAL A 235 1.40 15.32 8.62
CA VAL A 235 1.53 16.76 8.83
C VAL A 235 2.77 17.28 8.09
N TYR A 236 3.90 16.57 8.17
CA TYR A 236 5.10 16.89 7.41
C TYR A 236 4.90 16.79 5.90
N SER A 237 4.11 15.86 5.36
CA SER A 237 3.82 15.75 3.93
C SER A 237 2.90 16.86 3.43
N LEU A 238 1.87 17.20 4.22
CA LEU A 238 0.91 18.27 3.93
C LEU A 238 1.55 19.66 4.04
N LEU A 239 2.49 19.81 4.97
CA LEU A 239 3.28 21.03 5.16
C LEU A 239 4.61 21.00 4.36
N GLY A 240 4.94 19.85 3.76
CA GLY A 240 6.09 19.57 2.89
C GLY A 240 7.43 19.25 3.61
N VAL A 241 8.38 18.68 2.84
CA VAL A 241 9.82 18.45 3.18
C VAL A 241 10.60 19.73 3.48
N SER A 242 9.89 20.84 3.46
CA SER A 242 10.38 22.08 3.98
C SER A 242 9.16 22.94 4.28
N ALA A 243 8.57 22.78 5.47
CA ALA A 243 7.85 23.89 6.06
C ALA A 243 8.80 25.10 5.97
N MET A 244 10.03 25.02 6.50
CA MET A 244 11.00 26.11 6.39
C MET A 244 11.42 26.50 4.96
N SER A 245 11.83 25.62 4.05
CA SER A 245 12.27 26.04 2.69
C SER A 245 11.14 26.36 1.69
N ARG A 246 9.89 25.93 1.91
CA ARG A 246 8.73 26.44 1.16
C ARG A 246 8.13 27.65 1.85
N VAL A 247 8.26 27.81 3.17
CA VAL A 247 7.95 29.05 3.90
C VAL A 247 8.98 30.15 3.61
N GLN A 248 10.24 29.79 3.43
CA GLN A 248 11.37 30.69 3.13
C GLN A 248 11.65 30.82 1.62
N GLY A 249 11.20 29.86 0.81
CA GLY A 249 11.27 29.88 -0.66
C GLY A 249 9.94 30.25 -1.32
N LEU A 250 8.86 30.35 -0.56
CA LEU A 250 7.80 31.28 -0.88
C LEU A 250 8.44 32.68 -0.83
N PRO A 251 8.12 33.58 -1.77
CA PRO A 251 8.53 34.97 -1.65
C PRO A 251 8.21 35.41 -0.22
N ALA A 252 9.06 36.23 0.42
CA ALA A 252 8.90 36.68 1.82
C ALA A 252 7.55 37.38 2.12
N GLU A 253 6.71 37.48 1.11
CA GLU A 253 5.36 38.03 1.01
C GLU A 253 4.26 37.01 1.36
N TYR A 254 4.53 35.69 1.36
CA TYR A 254 3.49 34.66 1.43
C TYR A 254 3.23 34.07 2.83
N LEU A 255 4.21 34.10 3.74
CA LEU A 255 4.06 33.61 5.13
C LEU A 255 4.64 34.62 6.10
N LYS A 256 3.99 34.75 7.26
CA LYS A 256 4.48 35.66 8.31
C LYS A 256 5.67 35.02 9.03
N PRO A 257 6.68 35.81 9.46
CA PRO A 257 7.80 35.30 10.23
C PRO A 257 7.33 34.49 11.46
N GLY A 258 7.81 33.25 11.63
CA GLY A 258 7.48 32.37 12.76
C GLY A 258 6.17 31.58 12.65
N GLU A 259 5.39 31.76 11.57
CA GLU A 259 4.10 31.10 11.38
C GLU A 259 4.22 29.57 11.27
N ALA A 260 5.24 29.09 10.56
CA ALA A 260 5.53 27.67 10.38
C ALA A 260 5.79 26.91 11.69
N GLU A 261 6.50 27.54 12.63
CA GLU A 261 6.84 26.94 13.93
C GLU A 261 5.62 26.84 14.85
N SER A 262 4.64 27.72 14.66
CA SER A 262 3.39 27.73 15.42
C SER A 262 2.30 26.79 14.87
N LEU A 263 2.28 26.59 13.54
CA LEU A 263 1.24 25.82 12.84
C LEU A 263 1.26 24.33 13.23
N VAL A 264 2.45 23.72 13.22
CA VAL A 264 2.61 22.27 13.43
C VAL A 264 2.05 21.81 14.80
N PRO A 265 2.43 22.43 15.94
CA PRO A 265 1.88 22.04 17.25
C PRO A 265 0.38 22.31 17.39
N LEU A 266 -0.12 23.39 16.78
CA LEU A 266 -1.54 23.76 16.82
C LEU A 266 -2.41 22.76 16.06
N TRP A 267 -1.96 22.32 14.90
CA TRP A 267 -2.69 21.38 14.06
C TRP A 267 -2.72 19.99 14.68
N LEU A 268 -1.60 19.50 15.20
CA LEU A 268 -1.54 18.24 15.95
C LEU A 268 -2.50 18.23 17.15
N LYS A 269 -2.54 19.33 17.92
CA LYS A 269 -3.46 19.47 19.06
C LYS A 269 -4.93 19.50 18.63
N ALA A 270 -5.24 20.19 17.54
CA ALA A 270 -6.60 20.24 17.00
C ALA A 270 -7.05 18.89 16.45
N LEU A 271 -6.15 18.14 15.81
CA LEU A 271 -6.44 16.82 15.26
C LEU A 271 -6.67 15.80 16.38
N ALA A 272 -5.83 15.80 17.42
CA ALA A 272 -6.03 14.97 18.61
C ALA A 272 -7.36 15.27 19.33
N ALA A 273 -7.80 16.54 19.33
CA ALA A 273 -9.09 16.93 19.87
C ALA A 273 -10.28 16.56 18.96
N ALA A 274 -10.08 16.47 17.64
CA ALA A 274 -11.11 16.13 16.67
C ALA A 274 -11.36 14.61 16.55
N ALA A 275 -10.31 13.81 16.77
CA ALA A 275 -10.35 12.35 16.69
C ALA A 275 -11.46 11.69 17.54
N PRO A 276 -11.64 12.00 18.84
CA PRO A 276 -12.70 11.37 19.64
C PRO A 276 -14.12 11.77 19.18
N GLU A 277 -14.28 12.97 18.61
CA GLU A 277 -15.57 13.46 18.11
C GLU A 277 -16.01 12.73 16.85
N TYR A 278 -15.06 12.36 15.98
CA TYR A 278 -15.33 11.53 14.82
C TYR A 278 -15.83 10.15 15.24
N VAL A 279 -15.14 9.54 16.22
CA VAL A 279 -15.50 8.23 16.77
C VAL A 279 -16.89 8.28 17.41
N GLU A 280 -17.18 9.29 18.24
CA GLU A 280 -18.49 9.45 18.88
C GLU A 280 -19.62 9.75 17.87
N SER A 281 -19.35 10.54 16.83
CA SER A 281 -20.31 10.80 15.74
C SER A 281 -20.62 9.55 14.93
N SER A 282 -19.63 8.70 14.67
CA SER A 282 -19.84 7.43 13.95
C SER A 282 -20.67 6.42 14.76
N GLN A 283 -20.66 6.51 16.08
CA GLN A 283 -21.43 5.63 16.97
C GLN A 283 -22.92 6.03 17.04
N LYS A 284 -23.25 7.33 16.89
CA LYS A 284 -24.62 7.86 16.98
C LYS A 284 -25.45 7.73 15.70
N SER A 285 -24.83 7.54 14.53
CA SER A 285 -25.52 7.39 13.24
C SER A 285 -26.13 6.00 13.01
N THR A 286 -26.14 5.13 14.02
CA THR A 286 -26.57 3.72 13.98
C THR A 286 -28.10 3.52 13.96
N GLY A 287 -28.90 4.57 13.76
CA GLY A 287 -30.36 4.53 13.87
C GLY A 287 -31.17 4.53 12.56
N GLU A 288 -30.65 5.03 11.43
CA GLU A 288 -31.43 5.18 10.20
C GLU A 288 -30.63 4.75 8.97
N SER A 289 -31.29 4.00 8.09
CA SER A 289 -30.77 3.29 6.91
C SER A 289 -30.33 4.22 5.76
N THR A 290 -29.50 5.22 6.05
CA THR A 290 -28.91 6.09 5.03
C THR A 290 -27.47 6.37 5.45
N THR A 291 -26.54 6.22 4.51
CA THR A 291 -25.10 6.44 4.69
C THR A 291 -24.81 7.89 5.09
N VAL A 292 -24.96 8.21 6.37
CA VAL A 292 -24.58 9.51 6.94
C VAL A 292 -23.10 9.42 7.32
N TRP A 293 -22.27 10.09 6.54
CA TRP A 293 -20.83 10.23 6.80
C TRP A 293 -20.59 10.74 8.23
N ALA A 294 -19.72 10.07 8.98
CA ALA A 294 -19.35 10.52 10.33
C ALA A 294 -18.76 11.93 10.28
N HIS A 295 -19.18 12.80 11.19
CA HIS A 295 -18.82 14.20 11.12
C HIS A 295 -18.03 14.66 12.35
N MET A 296 -16.87 15.28 12.10
CA MET A 296 -16.14 16.05 13.10
C MET A 296 -16.82 17.42 13.32
N GLN A 297 -18.02 17.43 13.92
CA GLN A 297 -18.79 18.65 14.19
C GLN A 297 -18.53 19.25 15.58
N GLY A 298 -17.81 18.57 16.46
CA GLY A 298 -17.52 19.07 17.81
C GLY A 298 -16.47 20.18 17.83
N LYS A 299 -15.96 20.50 19.03
CA LYS A 299 -15.03 21.61 19.24
C LYS A 299 -13.68 21.37 18.54
N GLY A 300 -13.16 20.15 18.61
CA GLY A 300 -11.91 19.74 17.94
C GLY A 300 -12.05 19.75 16.42
N GLY A 301 -13.13 19.17 15.90
CA GLY A 301 -13.44 19.15 14.46
C GLY A 301 -13.64 20.54 13.88
N ARG A 302 -14.35 21.43 14.59
CA ARG A 302 -14.50 22.83 14.21
C ARG A 302 -13.19 23.61 14.32
N MET A 303 -12.35 23.31 15.30
CA MET A 303 -11.03 23.92 15.45
C MET A 303 -10.13 23.52 14.27
N LEU A 304 -10.10 22.23 13.91
CA LEU A 304 -9.33 21.74 12.77
C LEU A 304 -9.82 22.36 11.45
N LYS A 305 -11.14 22.33 11.17
CA LYS A 305 -11.73 22.99 9.99
C LYS A 305 -11.44 24.47 9.95
N ARG A 306 -11.47 25.14 11.11
CA ARG A 306 -11.15 26.56 11.25
C ARG A 306 -9.68 26.82 10.95
N LEU A 307 -8.75 26.06 11.51
CA LEU A 307 -7.32 26.21 11.25
C LEU A 307 -6.97 25.98 9.78
N VAL A 308 -7.56 24.95 9.16
CA VAL A 308 -7.39 24.68 7.73
C VAL A 308 -7.96 25.80 6.88
N ARG A 309 -9.15 26.32 7.24
CA ARG A 309 -9.77 27.44 6.53
C ARG A 309 -9.05 28.76 6.75
N GLU A 310 -8.60 29.06 7.97
CA GLU A 310 -7.83 30.27 8.30
C GLU A 310 -6.48 30.27 7.59
N PHE A 311 -5.82 29.12 7.53
CA PHE A 311 -4.64 28.94 6.68
C PHE A 311 -4.98 29.15 5.20
N ALA A 312 -6.03 28.50 4.69
CA ALA A 312 -6.44 28.68 3.30
C ALA A 312 -6.81 30.13 2.96
N ASP A 313 -7.58 30.82 3.80
CA ASP A 313 -8.07 32.18 3.59
C ASP A 313 -6.97 33.23 3.77
N SER A 314 -6.06 33.04 4.74
CA SER A 314 -4.89 33.92 4.91
C SER A 314 -3.92 33.85 3.74
N HIS A 315 -3.87 32.72 3.04
CA HIS A 315 -3.03 32.53 1.84
C HIS A 315 -3.80 32.64 0.51
N ARG A 316 -5.12 32.92 0.52
CA ARG A 316 -5.96 33.03 -0.69
C ARG A 316 -5.88 34.39 -1.39
N ASN A 317 -5.50 35.44 -0.66
CA ASN A 317 -5.52 36.83 -1.11
C ASN A 317 -4.13 37.38 -1.41
N ILE A 318 -3.18 36.52 -1.73
CA ILE A 318 -1.86 37.00 -2.11
C ILE A 318 -1.98 37.37 -3.59
N PRO A 319 -1.91 38.67 -3.92
CA PRO A 319 -2.27 39.14 -5.25
C PRO A 319 -1.37 38.43 -6.26
N ASN A 320 -1.97 37.95 -7.35
CA ASN A 320 -1.24 37.47 -8.51
C ASN A 320 -0.28 38.58 -8.94
N LEU A 321 1.00 38.46 -8.58
CA LEU A 321 2.05 39.30 -9.11
C LEU A 321 2.35 38.80 -10.53
N THR A 322 2.15 39.73 -11.46
CA THR A 322 2.51 39.65 -12.87
C THR A 322 4.03 39.75 -13.03
#